data_AF-D5AV51-F1
#
_entry.id   AF-D5AV51-F1
#
_cell.length_a   1.000
_cell.length_b   1.000
_cell.length_c   1.000
_cell.angle_alpha   90.00
_cell.angle_beta   90.00
_cell.angle_gamma   90.00
#
_symmetry.space_group_name_H-M   'P 1'
#
loop_
_entity.id
_entity.type
_entity.pdbx_description
1 polymer ?
#
loop_
_entity_poly.entity_id
_entity_poly.type
_entity_poly.pdbx_seq_one_letter_code
_entity_poly.pdbx_strand_id
1 'polypeptide(L)'
;MIKEQQAGLPTSELCRKHGLSPATFYKLKAKYGGMDLSDANRLKQLEAENAKLKRLVADVMLDRAIVAPLVQAQWRGRKSVRRCTRSSRSAVASAIGASASCSSARA
;
A
#
# COMPACT_ATOMS: atom_id res chain seq x y z
N MET A 1 -31.00 -20.97 9.97
CA MET A 1 -30.95 -22.38 9.49
C MET A 1 -29.78 -23.23 10.00
N ILE A 2 -28.51 -22.96 9.65
CA ILE A 2 -27.38 -23.82 10.10
C ILE A 2 -27.14 -23.69 11.62
N LYS A 3 -27.21 -22.46 12.16
CA LYS A 3 -27.15 -22.19 13.62
C LYS A 3 -28.31 -22.84 14.38
N GLU A 4 -29.52 -22.81 13.82
CA GLU A 4 -30.70 -23.47 14.39
C GLU A 4 -30.53 -25.00 14.47
N GLN A 5 -29.92 -25.63 13.46
CA GLN A 5 -29.58 -27.05 13.55
C GLN A 5 -28.48 -27.33 14.59
N GLN A 6 -27.45 -26.47 14.68
CA GLN A 6 -26.41 -26.61 15.70
C GLN A 6 -26.96 -26.41 17.13
N ALA A 7 -28.04 -25.63 17.27
CA ALA A 7 -28.81 -25.47 18.51
C ALA A 7 -29.73 -26.67 18.84
N GLY A 8 -29.71 -27.74 18.04
CA GLY A 8 -30.39 -29.00 18.34
C GLY A 8 -31.74 -29.21 17.65
N LEU A 9 -32.17 -28.32 16.75
CA LEU A 9 -33.42 -28.51 16.01
C LEU A 9 -33.29 -29.61 14.95
N PRO A 10 -34.28 -30.51 14.83
CA PRO A 10 -34.25 -31.59 13.83
C PRO A 10 -34.35 -31.03 12.41
N THR A 11 -33.53 -31.57 11.50
CA THR A 11 -33.45 -31.11 10.11
C THR A 11 -34.79 -31.18 9.37
N SER A 12 -35.67 -32.11 9.74
CA SER A 12 -37.03 -32.26 9.18
C SER A 12 -37.91 -31.03 9.46
N GLU A 13 -37.85 -30.47 10.66
CA GLU A 13 -38.59 -29.26 11.01
C GLU A 13 -38.01 -28.02 10.34
N LEU A 14 -36.68 -27.93 10.23
CA LEU A 14 -36.02 -26.83 9.53
C LEU A 14 -36.38 -26.81 8.05
N CYS A 15 -36.43 -27.97 7.41
CA CYS A 15 -36.86 -28.10 6.02
C CYS A 15 -38.30 -27.62 5.82
N ARG A 16 -39.21 -27.92 6.78
CA ARG A 16 -40.60 -27.43 6.75
C ARG A 16 -40.71 -25.93 7.02
N LYS A 17 -39.98 -25.40 8.00
CA LYS A 17 -39.99 -23.98 8.39
C LYS A 17 -39.47 -23.06 7.28
N HIS A 18 -38.42 -23.48 6.59
CA HIS A 18 -37.75 -22.67 5.57
C HIS A 18 -38.12 -23.06 4.13
N GLY A 19 -39.04 -24.03 3.94
CA GLY A 19 -39.47 -24.48 2.62
C GLY A 19 -38.36 -25.12 1.77
N LEU A 20 -37.41 -25.78 2.41
CA LEU A 20 -36.21 -26.32 1.75
C LEU A 20 -36.23 -27.84 1.73
N SER A 21 -35.71 -28.42 0.65
CA SER A 21 -35.47 -29.87 0.63
C SER A 21 -34.28 -30.24 1.54
N PRO A 22 -34.29 -31.43 2.15
CA PRO A 22 -33.16 -31.89 2.96
C PRO A 22 -31.86 -31.96 2.13
N ALA A 23 -31.93 -32.31 0.85
CA ALA A 23 -30.79 -32.30 -0.05
C ALA A 23 -30.18 -30.89 -0.21
N THR A 24 -31.01 -29.86 -0.35
CA THR A 24 -30.56 -28.47 -0.43
C THR A 24 -29.95 -28.01 0.90
N PHE A 25 -30.52 -28.45 2.02
CA PHE A 25 -29.98 -28.16 3.34
C PHE A 25 -28.55 -28.69 3.53
N TYR A 26 -28.30 -29.96 3.20
CA TYR A 26 -26.95 -30.53 3.32
C TYR A 26 -25.95 -29.89 2.36
N LYS A 27 -26.37 -29.47 1.16
CA LYS A 27 -25.53 -28.68 0.24
C LYS A 27 -25.12 -27.34 0.85
N LEU A 28 -26.05 -26.64 1.50
CA LEU A 28 -25.75 -25.37 2.18
C LEU A 28 -24.88 -25.60 3.43
N LYS A 29 -25.12 -26.67 4.19
CA LYS A 29 -24.28 -27.07 5.32
C LYS A 29 -22.85 -27.40 4.89
N ALA A 30 -22.65 -28.04 3.74
CA ALA A 30 -21.31 -28.29 3.22
C ALA A 30 -20.58 -27.00 2.82
N LYS A 31 -21.30 -26.02 2.25
CA LYS A 31 -20.71 -24.74 1.81
C LYS A 31 -20.47 -23.75 2.95
N TYR A 32 -21.36 -23.70 3.93
CA TYR A 32 -21.40 -22.66 4.96
C TYR A 32 -21.32 -23.21 6.39
N GLY A 33 -21.28 -24.53 6.58
CA GLY A 33 -21.30 -25.17 7.90
C GLY A 33 -20.03 -25.00 8.72
N GLY A 34 -18.92 -24.60 8.09
CA GLY A 34 -17.66 -24.25 8.76
C GLY A 34 -17.36 -22.74 8.73
N MET A 35 -18.25 -21.90 8.21
CA MET A 35 -18.06 -20.46 8.13
C MET A 35 -19.07 -19.80 9.06
N ASP A 36 -18.62 -19.22 10.18
CA ASP A 36 -19.54 -18.43 11.00
C ASP A 36 -19.92 -17.15 10.25
N LEU A 37 -21.16 -16.68 10.46
CA LEU A 37 -21.62 -15.42 9.87
C LEU A 37 -20.73 -14.24 10.27
N SER A 38 -20.08 -14.33 11.44
CA SER A 38 -19.08 -13.37 11.91
C SER A 38 -17.83 -13.38 11.03
N ASP A 39 -17.29 -14.56 10.70
CA ASP A 39 -16.14 -14.72 9.82
C ASP A 39 -16.45 -14.27 8.39
N ALA A 40 -17.65 -14.57 7.88
CA ALA A 40 -18.09 -14.10 6.57
C ALA A 40 -18.20 -12.56 6.52
N ASN A 41 -18.69 -11.92 7.59
CA ASN A 41 -18.76 -10.47 7.68
C ASN A 41 -17.37 -9.85 7.81
N ARG A 42 -16.49 -10.45 8.62
CA ARG A 42 -15.09 -10.02 8.76
C ARG A 42 -14.33 -10.14 7.44
N LEU A 43 -14.55 -11.21 6.68
CA LEU A 43 -13.93 -11.42 5.37
C LEU A 43 -14.33 -10.32 4.39
N LYS A 44 -15.62 -9.98 4.31
CA LYS A 44 -16.10 -8.87 3.47
C LYS A 44 -15.53 -7.51 3.87
N GLN A 45 -15.41 -7.25 5.17
CA GLN A 45 -14.80 -6.02 5.67
C GLN A 45 -13.32 -5.94 5.28
N LEU A 46 -12.58 -7.03 5.50
CA LEU A 46 -11.17 -7.12 5.12
C LEU A 46 -10.96 -7.01 3.61
N GLU A 47 -11.83 -7.59 2.79
CA GLU A 47 -11.79 -7.44 1.33
C GLU A 47 -12.00 -5.99 0.90
N ALA A 48 -12.97 -5.30 1.51
CA ALA A 48 -13.23 -3.88 1.23
C ALA A 48 -12.05 -2.98 1.65
N GLU A 49 -11.45 -3.24 2.82
CA GLU A 49 -10.25 -2.55 3.28
C GLU A 49 -9.06 -2.80 2.36
N ASN A 50 -8.84 -4.06 1.97
CA ASN A 50 -7.74 -4.42 1.06
C ASN A 50 -7.91 -3.74 -0.31
N ALA A 51 -9.13 -3.65 -0.82
CA ALA A 51 -9.42 -2.92 -2.06
C ALA A 51 -9.13 -1.41 -1.92
N LYS A 52 -9.50 -0.79 -0.79
CA LYS A 52 -9.18 0.62 -0.50
C LYS A 52 -7.67 0.84 -0.39
N LEU A 53 -6.97 -0.01 0.36
CA LEU A 53 -5.53 0.07 0.55
C LEU A 53 -4.79 -0.08 -0.78
N LYS A 54 -5.19 -1.02 -1.64
CA LYS A 54 -4.61 -1.18 -2.98
C LYS A 54 -4.75 0.07 -3.85
N ARG A 55 -5.91 0.74 -3.80
CA ARG A 55 -6.12 2.02 -4.51
C ARG A 55 -5.20 3.11 -3.97
N LEU A 56 -5.17 3.30 -2.65
CA LEU A 56 -4.31 4.31 -2.01
C LEU A 56 -2.83 4.07 -2.31
N VAL A 57 -2.37 2.81 -2.28
CA VAL A 57 -0.99 2.46 -2.63
C VAL A 57 -0.72 2.78 -4.09
N ALA A 58 -1.64 2.46 -5.00
CA ALA A 58 -1.49 2.81 -6.42
C ALA A 58 -1.39 4.34 -6.62
N ASP A 59 -2.27 5.12 -6.00
CA ASP A 59 -2.27 6.58 -6.09
C ASP A 59 -0.94 7.16 -5.57
N VAL A 60 -0.48 6.73 -4.39
CA VAL A 60 0.81 7.18 -3.83
C VAL A 60 2.00 6.75 -4.70
N MET A 61 1.95 5.56 -5.30
CA MET A 61 3.00 5.11 -6.21
C MET A 61 3.03 5.95 -7.50
N LEU A 62 1.88 6.35 -8.03
CA LEU A 62 1.78 7.25 -9.17
C LEU A 62 2.34 8.64 -8.82
N ASP A 63 1.96 9.21 -7.68
CA ASP A 63 2.49 10.49 -7.20
C ASP A 63 4.00 10.44 -7.01
N ARG A 64 4.52 9.37 -6.38
CA ARG A 64 5.95 9.15 -6.21
C ARG A 64 6.68 9.05 -7.54
N ALA A 65 6.10 8.37 -8.54
CA ALA A 65 6.70 8.24 -9.86
C ALA A 65 6.89 9.59 -10.56
N ILE A 66 6.01 10.56 -10.28
CA ILE A 66 6.12 11.93 -10.81
C ILE A 66 7.09 12.76 -9.96
N VAL A 67 6.94 12.76 -8.64
CA VAL A 67 7.68 13.67 -7.75
C VAL A 67 9.15 13.27 -7.61
N ALA A 68 9.46 11.98 -7.48
CA ALA A 68 10.83 11.50 -7.27
C ALA A 68 11.83 11.92 -8.37
N PRO A 69 11.54 11.76 -9.69
CA PRO A 69 12.46 12.19 -10.73
C PRO A 69 12.63 13.71 -10.78
N LEU A 70 11.56 14.49 -10.53
CA LEU A 70 11.63 15.95 -10.49
C LEU A 70 12.56 16.44 -9.38
N VAL A 71 12.40 15.87 -8.18
CA VAL A 71 13.27 16.16 -7.04
C VAL A 71 14.71 15.77 -7.38
N GLN A 72 14.93 14.58 -7.95
CA GLN A 72 16.26 14.11 -8.35
C GLN A 72 16.93 15.05 -9.37
N ALA A 73 16.18 15.54 -10.36
CA ALA A 73 16.66 16.50 -11.35
C ALA A 73 17.06 17.82 -10.70
N GLN A 74 16.26 18.32 -9.76
CA GLN A 74 16.56 19.55 -9.02
C GLN A 74 17.84 19.43 -8.18
N TRP A 75 18.05 18.29 -7.51
CA TRP A 75 19.29 18.05 -6.77
C TRP A 75 20.52 17.98 -7.70
N ARG A 76 20.39 17.40 -8.90
CA ARG A 76 21.46 17.39 -9.91
C ARG A 76 21.77 18.82 -10.40
N GLY A 77 20.76 19.61 -10.71
CA GLY A 77 20.92 21.02 -11.09
C GLY A 77 21.60 21.85 -10.00
N ARG A 78 21.19 21.70 -8.74
CA ARG A 78 21.81 22.38 -7.59
C ARG A 78 23.29 22.00 -7.40
N LYS A 79 23.65 20.72 -7.60
CA LYS A 79 25.06 20.28 -7.58
C LYS A 79 25.86 20.86 -8.75
N SER A 80 25.26 20.95 -9.93
CA SER A 80 25.90 21.56 -11.11
C SER A 80 26.16 23.05 -10.91
N VAL A 81 25.16 23.82 -10.45
CA VAL A 81 25.32 25.25 -10.14
C VAL A 81 26.38 25.48 -9.05
N ARG A 82 26.42 24.66 -7.99
CA ARG A 82 27.48 24.72 -6.97
C ARG A 82 28.87 24.40 -7.54
N ARG A 83 28.97 23.48 -8.51
CA ARG A 83 30.24 23.15 -9.19
C ARG A 83 30.67 24.27 -10.13
N CYS A 84 29.77 24.82 -10.94
CA CYS A 84 30.05 25.97 -11.81
C CYS A 84 30.47 27.17 -11.00
N THR A 85 29.74 27.57 -9.96
CA THR A 85 30.13 28.69 -9.09
C THR A 85 31.48 28.47 -8.39
N ARG A 86 31.83 27.23 -8.02
CA ARG A 86 33.17 26.91 -7.49
C ARG A 86 34.27 27.00 -8.55
N SER A 87 34.02 26.47 -9.76
CA SER A 87 34.95 26.53 -10.90
C SER A 87 35.15 27.95 -11.42
N SER A 88 34.08 28.74 -11.51
CA SER A 88 34.14 30.16 -11.83
C SER A 88 34.96 30.89 -10.78
N ARG A 89 34.64 30.74 -9.48
CA ARG A 89 35.39 31.37 -8.39
C ARG A 89 36.88 31.00 -8.38
N SER A 90 37.24 29.75 -8.65
CA SER A 90 38.66 29.35 -8.76
C SER A 90 39.32 29.95 -10.01
N ALA A 91 38.63 30.01 -11.14
CA ALA A 91 39.16 30.63 -12.36
C ALA A 91 39.34 32.14 -12.21
N VAL A 92 38.40 32.83 -11.53
CA VAL A 92 38.57 34.25 -11.21
C VAL A 92 39.76 34.40 -10.27
N ALA A 93 39.84 33.65 -9.16
CA ALA A 93 40.95 33.71 -8.21
C ALA A 93 42.33 33.49 -8.86
N SER A 94 42.44 32.57 -9.83
CA SER A 94 43.65 32.36 -10.63
C SER A 94 43.96 33.52 -11.58
N ALA A 95 42.95 34.18 -12.15
CA ALA A 95 43.13 35.31 -13.08
C ALA A 95 43.49 36.64 -12.38
N ILE A 96 43.04 36.86 -11.14
CA ILE A 96 43.36 38.08 -10.36
C ILE A 96 44.73 38.01 -9.66
N GLY A 97 45.51 36.94 -9.86
CA GLY A 97 46.81 36.79 -9.20
C GLY A 97 46.72 36.74 -7.68
N ALA A 98 45.60 36.26 -7.12
CA ALA A 98 45.51 36.00 -5.70
C ALA A 98 46.25 34.69 -5.41
N SER A 99 47.49 34.76 -4.94
CA SER A 99 48.21 33.61 -4.42
C SER A 99 47.46 33.05 -3.21
N ALA A 100 46.57 32.09 -3.46
CA ALA A 100 45.86 31.39 -2.41
C ALA A 100 46.86 30.49 -1.67
N SER A 101 47.36 30.95 -0.52
CA SER A 101 47.81 30.08 0.55
C SER A 101 46.59 29.35 1.13
N CYS A 102 46.07 28.38 0.38
CA CYS A 102 44.98 27.53 0.82
C CYS A 102 45.58 26.33 1.57
N SER A 103 45.88 26.50 2.85
CA SER A 103 46.20 25.39 3.75
C SER A 103 45.02 24.42 3.74
N SER A 104 45.27 23.22 3.24
CA SER A 104 44.34 22.10 3.21
C SER A 104 43.88 21.76 4.63
N ALA A 105 42.63 22.09 4.96
CA ALA A 105 41.95 21.44 6.08
C ALA A 105 41.55 20.02 5.63
N ARG A 106 42.45 19.07 5.90
CA ARG A 106 42.13 17.65 6.03
C ARG A 106 41.89 17.37 7.51
N ALA A 107 40.69 16.91 7.85
CA ALA A 107 40.35 15.84 8.80
C ALA A 107 38.83 15.87 9.01
#